data_AF-A0A381S4F7-F1
#
_entry.id   AF-A0A381S4F7-F1
#
_cell.length_a   1.000
_cell.length_b   1.000
_cell.length_c   1.000
_cell.angle_alpha   90.00
_cell.angle_beta   90.00
_cell.angle_gamma   90.00
#
_symmetry.space_group_name_H-M   'P 1'
#
loop_
_entity.id
_entity.type
_entity.pdbx_description
1 polymer ?
#
loop_
_entity_poly.entity_id
_entity_poly.type
_entity_poly.pdbx_seq_one_letter_code
_entity_poly.pdbx_strand_id
1 'polypeptide(L)'
;MARALEVRDIPAPRENVQADVEGDIEAIDKVLRITRIRVHYRLRIPSGTRDRAERAVATHATKCPAANSISGCIDLDISADITEE
;
A
#
# COMPACT_ATOMS: atom_id res chain seq x y z
N MET A 1 1.95 5.11 2.00
CA MET A 1 2.89 4.28 2.80
C MET A 1 3.88 5.09 3.65
N ALA A 2 4.69 6.00 3.09
CA ALA A 2 5.76 6.72 3.84
C ALA A 2 5.32 7.26 5.21
N ARG A 3 4.24 8.05 5.27
CA ARG A 3 3.73 8.59 6.54
C ARG A 3 3.35 7.51 7.57
N ALA A 4 2.88 6.35 7.12
CA ALA A 4 2.52 5.24 8.00
C ALA A 4 3.75 4.59 8.66
N LEU A 5 4.90 4.61 7.97
CA LEU A 5 6.19 4.16 8.51
C LEU A 5 6.77 5.21 9.48
N GLU A 6 6.75 6.48 9.09
CA GLU A 6 7.32 7.58 9.90
C GLU A 6 6.68 7.71 11.28
N VAL A 7 5.34 7.56 11.38
CA VAL A 7 4.65 7.61 12.70
C VAL A 7 5.01 6.44 13.63
N ARG A 8 5.81 5.48 13.15
CA ARG A 8 6.34 4.34 13.92
C ARG A 8 7.86 4.41 14.07
N ASP A 9 8.44 5.59 13.84
CA ASP A 9 9.87 5.87 13.90
C ASP A 9 10.69 5.05 12.90
N ILE A 10 10.12 4.77 11.73
CA ILE A 10 10.82 4.15 10.60
C ILE A 10 11.06 5.24 9.55
N PRO A 11 12.32 5.64 9.30
CA PRO A 11 12.66 6.56 8.22
C PRO A 11 12.18 6.03 6.87
N ALA A 12 11.49 6.87 6.11
CA ALA A 12 10.87 6.48 4.84
C ALA A 12 11.26 7.44 3.70
N PRO A 13 12.57 7.61 3.40
CA PRO A 13 12.98 8.42 2.26
C PRO A 13 12.46 7.77 0.96
N ARG A 14 12.34 8.58 -0.12
CA ARG A 14 11.63 8.17 -1.35
C ARG A 14 12.19 6.88 -1.95
N GLU A 15 13.49 6.68 -1.88
CA GLU A 15 14.20 5.49 -2.36
C GLU A 15 13.85 4.23 -1.58
N ASN A 16 13.41 4.34 -0.33
CA ASN A 16 13.11 3.21 0.55
C ASN A 16 11.63 2.78 0.50
N VAL A 17 10.80 3.54 -0.20
CA VAL A 17 9.37 3.26 -0.36
C VAL A 17 9.01 3.31 -1.84
N GLN A 18 9.04 2.15 -2.47
CA GLN A 18 8.61 1.97 -3.86
C GLN A 18 7.30 1.20 -3.89
N ALA A 19 6.48 1.43 -4.92
CA ALA A 19 5.23 0.72 -5.12
C ALA A 19 5.00 0.46 -6.60
N ASP A 20 4.68 -0.78 -6.95
CA ASP A 20 4.07 -1.12 -8.22
C ASP A 20 2.55 -1.18 -8.03
N VAL A 21 1.81 -0.60 -8.96
CA VAL A 21 0.34 -0.53 -8.90
C VAL A 21 -0.23 -1.03 -10.21
N GLU A 22 -1.07 -2.04 -10.12
CA GLU A 22 -1.79 -2.62 -11.25
C GLU A 22 -3.29 -2.57 -10.98
N GLY A 23 -4.10 -2.60 -12.04
CA GLY A 23 -5.55 -2.61 -11.89
C GLY A 23 -6.27 -3.30 -13.04
N ASP A 24 -7.44 -3.83 -12.74
CA ASP A 24 -8.36 -4.42 -13.71
C ASP A 24 -9.41 -3.40 -14.13
N ILE A 25 -9.71 -3.38 -15.42
CA ILE A 25 -10.82 -2.61 -15.98
C ILE A 25 -11.78 -3.58 -16.65
N GLU A 26 -13.04 -3.56 -16.23
CA GLU A 26 -14.08 -4.45 -16.73
C GLU A 26 -15.29 -3.65 -17.22
N ALA A 27 -16.05 -4.24 -18.14
CA ALA A 27 -17.29 -3.64 -18.64
C ALA A 27 -18.47 -4.02 -17.74
N ILE A 28 -18.89 -3.11 -16.86
CA ILE A 28 -20.06 -3.26 -15.99
C ILE A 28 -21.17 -2.36 -16.52
N ASP A 29 -22.34 -2.93 -16.81
CA ASP A 29 -23.47 -2.22 -17.42
C ASP A 29 -23.11 -1.48 -18.72
N LYS A 30 -22.23 -2.06 -19.53
CA LYS A 30 -21.67 -1.48 -20.77
C LYS A 30 -20.78 -0.24 -20.53
N VAL A 31 -20.36 0.02 -19.30
CA VAL A 31 -19.40 1.08 -18.94
C VAL A 31 -18.11 0.43 -18.44
N LEU A 32 -16.97 0.84 -18.97
CA LEU A 32 -15.67 0.41 -18.45
C LEU A 32 -15.44 1.04 -17.07
N ARG A 33 -15.28 0.19 -16.06
CA ARG A 33 -15.02 0.60 -14.66
C ARG A 33 -13.77 -0.11 -14.16
N ILE A 34 -12.98 0.60 -13.35
CA ILE A 34 -11.90 -0.04 -12.59
C ILE A 34 -12.58 -0.89 -11.50
N THR A 35 -12.30 -2.19 -11.48
CA THR A 35 -12.94 -3.14 -10.56
C THR A 35 -12.01 -3.55 -9.43
N ARG A 36 -10.70 -3.63 -9.72
CA ARG A 36 -9.69 -4.01 -8.75
C ARG A 36 -8.40 -3.23 -8.94
N ILE A 37 -7.74 -2.93 -7.83
CA ILE A 37 -6.39 -2.38 -7.78
C ILE A 37 -5.53 -3.27 -6.87
N ARG A 38 -4.31 -3.58 -7.32
CA ARG A 38 -3.30 -4.31 -6.56
C ARG A 38 -2.08 -3.42 -6.38
N VAL A 39 -1.68 -3.24 -5.13
CA VAL A 39 -0.50 -2.45 -4.76
C VAL A 39 0.54 -3.37 -4.15
N HIS A 40 1.72 -3.42 -4.75
CA HIS A 40 2.88 -4.17 -4.27
C HIS A 40 3.95 -3.18 -3.82
N TYR A 41 4.16 -3.06 -2.51
CA TYR A 41 5.21 -2.21 -1.96
C TYR A 41 6.55 -2.95 -1.91
N ARG A 42 7.64 -2.23 -2.18
CA ARG A 42 9.01 -2.65 -1.86
C ARG A 42 9.56 -1.67 -0.82
N LEU A 43 9.74 -2.17 0.40
CA LEU A 43 10.11 -1.37 1.56
C LEU A 43 11.51 -1.75 2.04
N ARG A 44 12.38 -0.74 2.17
CA ARG A 44 13.67 -0.88 2.85
C ARG A 44 13.60 -0.18 4.19
N ILE A 45 13.87 -0.91 5.27
CA ILE A 45 13.70 -0.43 6.64
C ILE A 45 14.96 -0.72 7.47
N PRO A 46 15.20 0.02 8.57
CA PRO A 46 16.29 -0.31 9.47
C PRO A 46 16.10 -1.68 10.12
N SER A 47 17.20 -2.40 10.32
CA SER A 47 17.23 -3.66 11.07
C SER A 47 16.53 -3.58 12.44
N GLY A 48 15.70 -4.58 12.76
CA GLY A 48 14.95 -4.65 14.02
C GLY A 48 13.64 -3.85 14.02
N THR A 49 13.19 -3.38 12.85
CA THR A 49 11.93 -2.62 12.72
C THR A 49 10.85 -3.36 11.92
N ARG A 50 11.11 -4.60 11.47
CA ARG A 50 10.18 -5.44 10.69
C ARG A 50 8.77 -5.50 11.28
N ASP A 51 8.61 -5.85 12.55
CA ASP A 51 7.28 -5.95 13.18
C ASP A 51 6.49 -4.63 13.10
N ARG A 52 7.17 -3.49 13.24
CA ARG A 52 6.54 -2.17 13.12
C ARG A 52 6.14 -1.88 11.69
N ALA A 53 6.99 -2.24 10.72
CA ALA A 53 6.71 -2.09 9.30
C ALA A 53 5.53 -2.95 8.85
N GLU A 54 5.49 -4.22 9.26
CA GLU A 54 4.38 -5.15 8.96
C GLU A 54 3.06 -4.62 9.51
N ARG A 55 3.04 -4.11 10.75
CA ARG A 55 1.87 -3.42 11.31
C ARG A 55 1.50 -2.15 10.53
N ALA A 56 2.46 -1.44 9.94
CA ALA A 56 2.19 -0.28 9.10
C ALA A 56 1.46 -0.72 7.82
N VAL A 57 1.95 -1.77 7.16
CA VAL A 57 1.34 -2.34 5.94
C VAL A 57 -0.07 -2.84 6.23
N ALA A 58 -0.26 -3.65 7.27
CA ALA A 58 -1.55 -4.24 7.62
C ALA A 58 -2.64 -3.19 7.93
N THR A 59 -2.24 -2.04 8.49
CA THR A 59 -3.18 -0.95 8.81
C THR A 59 -3.30 0.10 7.71
N HIS A 60 -2.48 0.01 6.66
CA HIS A 60 -2.37 1.07 5.67
C HIS A 60 -3.68 1.29 4.90
N ALA A 61 -4.33 0.22 4.44
CA ALA A 61 -5.57 0.29 3.66
C ALA A 61 -6.65 1.11 4.40
N THR A 62 -6.85 0.87 5.68
CA THR A 62 -7.90 1.55 6.49
C THR A 62 -7.62 3.02 6.78
N LYS A 63 -6.34 3.45 6.81
CA LYS A 63 -5.95 4.82 7.20
C LYS A 63 -5.47 5.67 6.02
N CYS A 64 -5.30 5.07 4.85
CA CYS A 64 -4.87 5.78 3.65
C CYS A 64 -6.06 6.55 3.05
N PRO A 65 -5.99 7.88 2.90
CA PRO A 65 -7.08 8.66 2.30
C PRO A 65 -7.46 8.15 0.91
N ALA A 66 -6.47 7.80 0.08
CA ALA A 66 -6.71 7.28 -1.26
C ALA A 66 -7.46 5.93 -1.25
N ALA A 67 -7.09 5.01 -0.35
CA ALA A 67 -7.78 3.73 -0.21
C ALA A 67 -9.21 3.92 0.32
N ASN A 68 -9.41 4.85 1.26
CA ASN A 68 -10.74 5.19 1.76
C ASN A 68 -11.64 5.79 0.66
N SER A 69 -11.09 6.62 -0.23
CA SER A 69 -11.85 7.25 -1.33
C SER A 69 -12.45 6.25 -2.31
N ILE A 70 -11.86 5.07 -2.46
CA ILE A 70 -12.31 4.03 -3.39
C ILE A 70 -12.94 2.82 -2.69
N SER A 71 -12.93 2.81 -1.35
CA SER A 71 -13.44 1.70 -0.56
C SER A 71 -14.93 1.45 -0.82
N GLY A 72 -15.30 0.18 -0.99
CA GLY A 72 -16.67 -0.23 -1.31
C GLY A 72 -17.07 -0.11 -2.79
N CYS A 73 -16.23 0.55 -3.61
CA CYS A 73 -16.46 0.69 -5.05
C CYS A 73 -15.44 -0.10 -5.88
N ILE A 74 -14.20 -0.20 -5.40
CA ILE A 74 -13.09 -0.87 -6.08
C ILE A 74 -12.42 -1.81 -5.07
N ASP A 75 -12.21 -3.07 -5.47
CA ASP A 75 -11.44 -4.01 -4.66
C ASP A 75 -9.98 -3.55 -4.57
N LEU A 76 -9.41 -3.59 -3.36
CA LEU A 76 -8.03 -3.14 -3.13
C LEU A 76 -7.25 -4.18 -2.35
N ASP A 77 -6.22 -4.73 -3.00
CA ASP A 77 -5.24 -5.60 -2.38
C ASP A 77 -3.92 -4.85 -2.17
N ILE A 78 -3.37 -4.95 -0.96
CA ILE A 78 -2.06 -4.37 -0.63
C ILE A 78 -1.16 -5.48 -0.11
N SER A 79 0.03 -5.57 -0.69
CA SER A 79 1.11 -6.43 -0.20
C SER A 79 2.42 -5.66 -0.14
N ALA A 80 3.42 -6.21 0.54
CA ALA A 80 4.72 -5.60 0.65
C ALA A 80 5.83 -6.64 0.79
N ASP A 81 6.91 -6.43 0.05
CA ASP A 81 8.21 -7.04 0.33
C ASP A 81 8.99 -6.08 1.24
N ILE A 82 9.47 -6.62 2.36
CA ILE A 82 10.19 -5.85 3.38
C ILE A 82 11.61 -6.40 3.48
N THR A 83 12.59 -5.54 3.23
CA THR A 83 14.02 -5.81 3.38
C THR A 83 14.58 -4.96 4.51
N GLU A 84 15.32 -5.59 5.42
CA GLU A 84 16.04 -4.92 6.50
C GLU A 84 17.47 -4.61 6.06
N GLU A 85 17.89 -3.35 6.23
CA GLU A 85 19.23 -2.83 5.94
C GLU A 85 19.80 -2.05 7.13
#